data_AF-B5Y669-F1
#
_entry.id   AF-B5Y669-F1
#
_cell.length_a   1.000
_cell.length_b   1.000
_cell.length_c   1.000
_cell.angle_alpha   90.00
_cell.angle_beta   90.00
_cell.angle_gamma   90.00
#
_symmetry.space_group_name_H-M   'P 1'
#
loop_
_entity.id
_entity.type
_entity.pdbx_description
1 polymer ?
#
loop_
_entity_poly.entity_id
_entity_poly.type
_entity_poly.pdbx_seq_one_letter_code
_entity_poly.pdbx_strand_id
1 'polypeptide(L)'
;MSLIMVKFSPNGKMLNSLLFDAAMDGDDLLLIQDGVLYAVAKPELVDELKERGVNVYACKDDLIARGYDPSTVNANVVDYEGIVDLIEKNPKIIS
;
A
#
# COMPACT_ATOMS: atom_id res chain seq x y z
N MET A 1 9.13 3.14 -12.86
CA MET A 1 8.07 3.05 -11.84
C MET A 1 7.66 1.59 -11.75
N SER A 2 7.67 1.08 -10.53
CA SER A 2 7.30 -0.28 -10.17
C SER A 2 6.10 -0.23 -9.23
N LEU A 3 5.29 -1.29 -9.23
CA LEU A 3 4.26 -1.50 -8.23
C LEU A 3 4.84 -2.33 -7.07
N ILE A 4 4.84 -1.76 -5.87
CA ILE A 4 5.31 -2.43 -4.65
C ILE A 4 4.09 -2.92 -3.87
N MET A 5 3.96 -4.22 -3.71
CA MET A 5 2.81 -4.84 -3.05
C MET A 5 3.19 -5.29 -1.64
N VAL A 6 2.56 -4.70 -0.62
CA VAL A 6 2.73 -5.10 0.77
C VAL A 6 1.50 -5.87 1.23
N LYS A 7 1.72 -7.13 1.63
CA LYS A 7 0.63 -8.09 1.94
C LYS A 7 0.49 -8.42 3.43
N PHE A 8 1.57 -8.28 4.20
CA PHE A 8 1.61 -8.72 5.60
C PHE A 8 1.37 -7.55 6.56
N SER A 9 0.91 -7.86 7.78
CA SER A 9 0.63 -6.87 8.81
C SER A 9 1.88 -6.17 9.36
N PRO A 10 1.73 -5.01 10.01
CA PRO A 10 2.81 -4.34 10.76
C PRO A 10 3.47 -5.18 11.85
N ASN A 11 2.74 -6.18 12.38
CA ASN A 11 3.21 -7.03 13.47
C ASN A 11 3.92 -8.30 12.97
N GLY A 12 4.07 -8.47 11.65
CA GLY A 12 4.65 -9.67 11.03
C GLY A 12 5.86 -9.37 10.15
N LYS A 13 7.02 -9.94 10.52
CA LYS A 13 8.26 -10.09 9.74
C LYS A 13 9.01 -8.79 9.35
N MET A 14 10.33 -8.87 9.50
CA MET A 14 11.33 -7.87 9.06
C MET A 14 11.30 -7.60 7.54
N LEU A 15 10.66 -8.45 6.73
CA LEU A 15 10.71 -8.36 5.26
C LEU A 15 9.91 -7.18 4.69
N ASN A 16 8.87 -6.70 5.39
CA ASN A 16 8.07 -5.57 4.91
C ASN A 16 8.86 -4.26 4.90
N SER A 17 9.79 -4.05 5.86
CA SER A 17 10.58 -2.83 5.91
C SER A 17 11.41 -2.64 4.64
N LEU A 18 11.96 -3.74 4.10
CA LEU A 18 12.72 -3.73 2.85
C LEU A 18 11.87 -3.26 1.65
N LEU A 19 10.56 -3.54 1.64
CA LEU A 19 9.67 -3.08 0.57
C LEU A 19 9.43 -1.57 0.66
N PHE A 20 9.28 -1.02 1.86
CA PHE A 20 9.16 0.43 2.08
C PHE A 20 10.48 1.16 1.80
N ASP A 21 11.62 0.56 2.16
CA ASP A 21 12.95 1.10 1.89
C ASP A 21 13.26 1.12 0.38
N ALA A 22 12.78 0.12 -0.37
CA ALA A 22 12.98 0.03 -1.81
C ALA A 22 12.09 0.98 -2.64
N ALA A 23 11.04 1.54 -2.04
CA ALA A 23 10.13 2.45 -2.74
C ALA A 23 10.81 3.78 -3.09
N MET A 24 10.78 4.17 -4.36
CA MET A 24 11.39 5.42 -4.82
C MET A 24 10.34 6.39 -5.36
N ASP A 25 10.75 7.64 -5.56
CA ASP A 25 9.91 8.68 -6.17
C ASP A 25 9.29 8.18 -7.49
N GLY A 26 7.97 8.37 -7.62
CA GLY A 26 7.15 7.92 -8.75
C GLY A 26 6.70 6.46 -8.67
N ASP A 27 7.21 5.63 -7.77
CA ASP A 27 6.68 4.26 -7.61
C ASP A 27 5.26 4.29 -7.01
N ASP A 28 4.47 3.26 -7.35
CA ASP A 28 3.17 3.03 -6.75
C ASP A 28 3.32 1.95 -5.66
N LEU A 29 2.77 2.18 -4.48
CA LEU A 29 2.76 1.20 -3.39
C LEU A 29 1.32 0.80 -3.06
N LEU A 30 1.03 -0.49 -3.12
CA LEU A 30 -0.28 -1.06 -2.82
C LEU A 30 -0.24 -1.85 -1.52
N LEU A 31 -1.04 -1.40 -0.56
CA LEU A 31 -1.39 -2.13 0.64
C LEU A 31 -2.59 -3.03 0.35
N ILE A 32 -2.42 -4.34 0.49
CA ILE A 32 -3.46 -5.34 0.22
C ILE A 32 -3.39 -6.44 1.29
N GLN A 33 -4.44 -7.23 1.46
CA GLN A 33 -4.53 -8.22 2.53
C GLN A 33 -4.22 -7.56 3.89
N ASP A 34 -3.36 -8.16 4.72
CA ASP A 34 -3.02 -7.60 6.03
C ASP A 34 -2.15 -6.34 5.92
N GLY A 35 -1.60 -6.04 4.75
CA GLY A 35 -0.86 -4.81 4.47
C GLY A 35 -1.70 -3.55 4.66
N VAL A 36 -3.03 -3.62 4.47
CA VAL A 36 -3.92 -2.46 4.69
C VAL A 36 -3.87 -1.94 6.13
N LEU A 37 -3.43 -2.76 7.09
CA LEU A 37 -3.27 -2.37 8.48
C LEU A 37 -2.17 -1.31 8.68
N TYR A 38 -1.22 -1.15 7.74
CA TYR A 38 -0.26 -0.04 7.77
C TYR A 38 -0.96 1.32 7.59
N ALA A 39 -2.00 1.40 6.76
CA ALA A 39 -2.76 2.65 6.54
C ALA A 39 -3.55 3.10 7.77
N VAL A 40 -3.77 2.18 8.72
CA VAL A 40 -4.50 2.43 9.97
C VAL A 40 -3.54 2.62 11.14
N ALA A 41 -2.62 1.67 11.33
CA ALA A 41 -1.77 1.60 12.51
C ALA A 41 -0.46 2.39 12.40
N LYS A 42 -0.09 2.79 11.18
CA LYS A 42 1.17 3.47 10.85
C LYS A 42 0.95 4.63 9.87
N PRO A 43 0.04 5.58 10.14
CA PRO A 43 -0.21 6.72 9.26
C PRO A 43 1.06 7.55 8.97
N GLU A 44 1.98 7.65 9.93
CA GLU A 44 3.25 8.36 9.80
C GLU A 44 4.16 7.78 8.72
N LEU A 45 4.18 6.45 8.56
CA LEU A 45 4.94 5.79 7.50
C LEU A 45 4.34 6.10 6.13
N VAL A 46 3.01 6.17 6.05
CA VAL A 46 2.32 6.50 4.80
C VAL A 46 2.59 7.94 4.40
N ASP A 47 2.62 8.87 5.35
CA ASP A 47 3.01 10.25 5.10
C ASP A 47 4.46 10.36 4.62
N GLU A 48 5.40 9.67 5.27
CA GLU A 48 6.81 9.64 4.84
C GLU A 48 6.96 9.14 3.39
N LEU A 49 6.25 8.07 3.02
CA LEU A 49 6.27 7.54 1.65
C LEU A 49 5.73 8.56 0.65
N LYS A 50 4.64 9.27 0.99
CA LYS A 50 4.10 10.34 0.14
C LYS A 50 5.08 11.51 0.01
N GLU A 51 5.74 11.91 1.09
CA GLU A 51 6.77 12.96 1.06
C GLU A 51 7.97 12.57 0.18
N ARG A 52 8.28 11.26 0.11
CA ARG A 52 9.28 10.68 -0.81
C ARG A 52 8.81 10.59 -2.27
N GLY A 53 7.57 10.98 -2.57
CA GLY A 53 7.00 10.93 -3.92
C GLY A 53 6.41 9.58 -4.33
N VAL A 54 6.17 8.68 -3.37
CA VAL A 54 5.52 7.38 -3.61
C VAL A 54 4.00 7.56 -3.58
N ASN A 55 3.30 7.00 -4.56
CA ASN A 55 1.84 6.99 -4.58
C ASN A 55 1.33 5.80 -3.76
N VAL A 56 0.79 6.05 -2.56
CA VAL A 56 0.32 4.98 -1.66
C VAL A 56 -1.17 4.72 -1.85
N TYR A 57 -1.49 3.44 -2.12
CA TYR A 57 -2.83 2.91 -2.31
C TYR A 57 -3.18 1.85 -1.27
N ALA A 58 -4.46 1.72 -0.92
CA ALA A 58 -4.98 0.68 -0.04
C ALA A 58 -6.20 0.00 -0.67
N CYS A 59 -6.23 -1.32 -0.61
CA CYS A 59 -7.34 -2.13 -1.09
C CYS A 59 -8.59 -1.91 -0.23
N LYS A 60 -9.64 -1.38 -0.85
CA LYS A 60 -10.94 -1.08 -0.26
C LYS A 60 -11.58 -2.30 0.38
N ASP A 61 -11.64 -3.40 -0.37
CA ASP A 61 -12.32 -4.62 0.07
C ASP A 61 -11.60 -5.26 1.27
N ASP A 62 -10.27 -5.17 1.31
CA ASP A 62 -9.46 -5.67 2.42
C ASP A 62 -9.57 -4.81 3.68
N LEU A 63 -9.75 -3.49 3.54
CA LEU A 63 -10.05 -2.58 4.66
C LEU A 63 -11.41 -2.94 5.28
N ILE A 64 -12.44 -3.07 4.44
CA ILE A 64 -13.79 -3.44 4.87
C ILE A 64 -13.78 -4.81 5.54
N ALA A 65 -13.09 -5.80 4.95
CA ALA A 65 -12.98 -7.14 5.51
C ALA A 65 -12.30 -7.17 6.89
N ARG A 66 -11.44 -6.19 7.20
CA ARG A 66 -10.80 -6.01 8.51
C ARG A 66 -11.56 -5.09 9.45
N GLY A 67 -12.73 -4.59 9.04
CA GLY A 67 -13.62 -3.78 9.86
C GLY A 67 -13.28 -2.28 9.89
N TYR A 68 -12.51 -1.79 8.92
CA TYR A 68 -12.16 -0.36 8.81
C TYR A 68 -13.00 0.36 7.76
N ASP A 69 -13.34 1.61 8.05
CA ASP A 69 -13.98 2.51 7.09
C ASP A 69 -12.90 3.06 6.14
N PRO A 70 -12.98 2.77 4.83
CA PRO A 70 -12.00 3.25 3.86
C PRO A 70 -11.87 4.78 3.79
N SER A 71 -12.88 5.55 4.21
CA SER A 71 -12.81 7.02 4.21
C SER A 71 -11.91 7.60 5.30
N THR A 72 -11.49 6.77 6.26
CA THR A 72 -10.71 7.19 7.43
C THR A 72 -9.21 6.95 7.30
N VAL A 73 -8.76 6.24 6.26
CA VAL A 73 -7.35 5.89 6.09
C VAL A 73 -6.59 6.95 5.32
N ASN A 74 -5.31 7.11 5.67
CA ASN A 74 -4.44 8.10 5.05
C ASN A 74 -3.79 7.58 3.75
N ALA A 75 -4.54 6.94 2.85
CA ALA A 75 -4.03 6.41 1.58
C ALA A 75 -5.09 6.54 0.48
N ASN A 76 -4.68 6.48 -0.79
CA ASN A 76 -5.64 6.40 -1.89
C ASN A 76 -6.36 5.05 -1.85
N VAL A 77 -7.68 5.04 -1.82
CA VAL A 77 -8.45 3.79 -1.74
C VAL A 77 -8.81 3.32 -3.14
N VAL A 78 -8.52 2.04 -3.44
CA VAL A 78 -8.83 1.38 -4.72
C VAL A 78 -9.53 0.04 -4.48
N ASP A 79 -10.44 -0.34 -5.35
CA ASP A 79 -11.02 -1.68 -5.39
C ASP A 79 -10.18 -2.61 -6.30
N TYR A 80 -10.65 -3.84 -6.50
CA TYR A 80 -9.94 -4.80 -7.34
C TYR A 80 -9.81 -4.37 -8.81
N GLU A 81 -10.76 -3.61 -9.36
CA GLU A 81 -10.63 -3.07 -10.72
C GLU A 81 -9.50 -2.04 -10.77
N GLY A 82 -9.47 -1.10 -9.81
CA GLY A 82 -8.37 -0.14 -9.69
C GLY A 82 -7.00 -0.79 -9.42
N ILE A 83 -6.96 -1.96 -8.76
CA ILE A 83 -5.72 -2.73 -8.59
C ILE A 83 -5.25 -3.33 -9.93
N VAL A 84 -6.17 -3.79 -10.79
CA VAL A 84 -5.82 -4.25 -12.13
C VAL A 84 -5.22 -3.10 -12.94
N ASP A 85 -5.82 -1.91 -12.89
CA ASP A 85 -5.28 -0.71 -13.57
C ASP A 85 -3.86 -0.36 -13.06
N LEU A 86 -3.61 -0.47 -11.75
CA LEU A 86 -2.27 -0.26 -11.17
C LEU A 86 -1.26 -1.29 -11.66
N ILE A 87 -1.66 -2.55 -11.81
CA ILE A 87 -0.82 -3.62 -12.34
C ILE A 87 -0.49 -3.35 -13.82
N GLU A 88 -1.47 -2.92 -14.63
CA GLU A 88 -1.26 -2.60 -16.04
C GLU A 88 -0.37 -1.36 -16.23
N LYS A 89 -0.54 -0.33 -15.39
CA LYS A 89 0.27 0.90 -15.38
C LYS A 89 1.75 0.61 -15.10
N ASN A 90 2.05 -0.40 -14.28
CA ASN A 90 3.40 -0.65 -13.77
C ASN A 90 4.03 -1.91 -14.40
N PRO A 91 5.10 -1.78 -15.22
CA PRO A 91 5.70 -2.91 -15.93
C PRO A 91 6.45 -3.90 -15.02
N LYS A 92 6.70 -3.54 -13.76
CA LYS A 92 7.42 -4.35 -12.77
C LYS A 92 6.64 -4.37 -11.47
N ILE A 93 6.60 -5.54 -10.85
CA ILE A 93 5.95 -5.75 -9.55
C ILE A 93 6.97 -6.31 -8.57
N ILE A 94 7.03 -5.74 -7.38
CA ILE A 94 7.86 -6.18 -6.24
C ILE A 94 6.88 -6.55 -5.11
N SER A 95 7.00 -7.74 -4.52
CA SER A 95 6.04 -8.24 -3.51
C SER A 95 6.70 -9.10 -2.45
#